data_AF-A0AA43DMB5-F1
#
_entry.id   AF-A0AA43DMB5-F1
#
_cell.length_a   1.000
_cell.length_b   1.000
_cell.length_c   1.000
_cell.angle_alpha   90.00
_cell.angle_beta   90.00
_cell.angle_gamma   90.00
#
_symmetry.space_group_name_H-M   'P 1'
#
loop_
_entity.id
_entity.type
_entity.pdbx_description
1 polymer ?
#
loop_
_entity_poly.entity_id
_entity_poly.type
_entity_poly.pdbx_seq_one_letter_code
_entity_poly.pdbx_strand_id
1 'polypeptide(L)'
;MLGSATIVHGLLADLDADMRVLLWNTVPTHPHRPGDRLSNRGPSAVERRCGVTYACRIIEAVDPQEVVAIGRVAERTLKRELSREVHYVRHPANGGADKFREGMRTILG
;
A
#
# COMPACT_ATOMS: atom_id res chain seq x y z
N MET A 1 -13.01 -15.59 0.89
CA MET A 1 -12.18 -14.52 0.31
C MET A 1 -11.30 -13.98 1.42
N LEU A 2 -9.98 -14.21 1.38
CA LEU A 2 -9.08 -13.65 2.38
C LEU A 2 -9.01 -12.13 2.22
N GLY A 3 -8.96 -11.40 3.33
CA GLY A 3 -8.77 -9.95 3.30
C GLY A 3 -7.42 -9.59 2.70
N SER A 4 -7.30 -8.37 2.16
CA SER A 4 -6.03 -7.88 1.60
C SER A 4 -4.88 -7.97 2.59
N ALA A 5 -5.11 -7.63 3.86
CA ALA A 5 -4.12 -7.74 4.92
C ALA A 5 -3.61 -9.18 5.10
N THR A 6 -4.49 -10.18 5.13
CA THR A 6 -4.09 -11.59 5.27
C THR A 6 -3.21 -12.06 4.12
N ILE A 7 -3.50 -11.60 2.90
CA ILE A 7 -2.68 -11.94 1.72
C ILE A 7 -1.31 -11.27 1.81
N VAL A 8 -1.25 -10.00 2.21
CA VAL A 8 0.02 -9.27 2.36
C VAL A 8 0.89 -9.90 3.45
N HIS A 9 0.36 -10.06 4.66
CA HIS A 9 1.12 -10.61 5.78
C HIS A 9 1.52 -12.08 5.56
N GLY A 10 0.65 -12.91 4.98
CA GLY A 10 1.00 -14.29 4.66
C GLY A 10 2.18 -14.37 3.70
N LEU A 11 2.21 -13.51 2.68
CA LEU A 11 3.33 -13.48 1.74
C LEU A 11 4.64 -12.98 2.39
N LEU A 12 4.58 -11.97 3.26
CA LEU A 12 5.78 -11.48 3.95
C LEU A 12 6.39 -12.55 4.86
N ALA A 13 5.54 -13.32 5.55
CA ALA A 13 5.97 -14.46 6.34
C ALA A 13 6.57 -15.57 5.46
N ASP A 14 5.95 -15.90 4.33
CA ASP A 14 6.46 -16.90 3.38
C ASP A 14 7.85 -16.53 2.82
N LEU A 15 8.20 -15.24 2.79
CA LEU A 15 9.47 -14.71 2.28
C LEU A 15 10.46 -14.32 3.39
N ASP A 16 10.14 -14.58 4.65
CA ASP A 16 10.93 -14.14 5.82
C ASP A 16 11.29 -12.64 5.73
N ALA A 17 10.28 -11.83 5.41
CA ALA A 17 10.43 -10.41 5.09
C ALA A 17 9.79 -9.47 6.13
N ASP A 18 9.19 -10.01 7.20
CA ASP A 18 8.45 -9.24 8.20
C ASP A 18 9.29 -8.13 8.86
N MET A 19 10.57 -8.40 9.09
CA MET A 19 11.50 -7.42 9.68
C MET A 19 12.16 -6.48 8.66
N ARG A 20 11.93 -6.70 7.36
CA ARG A 20 12.56 -5.95 6.25
C ARG A 20 11.58 -5.00 5.56
N VAL A 21 10.28 -5.14 5.82
CA VAL A 21 9.23 -4.42 5.10
C VAL A 21 8.39 -3.57 6.04
N LEU A 22 8.27 -2.28 5.70
CA LEU A 22 7.31 -1.37 6.33
C LEU A 22 6.05 -1.27 5.45
N LEU A 23 4.90 -1.62 6.01
CA LEU A 23 3.60 -1.44 5.35
C LEU A 23 2.95 -0.12 5.79
N TRP A 24 2.51 0.68 4.81
CA TRP A 24 1.83 1.94 5.08
C TRP A 24 0.65 2.17 4.13
N ASN A 25 -0.45 2.71 4.67
CA ASN A 25 -1.64 3.06 3.89
C ASN A 25 -1.53 4.49 3.36
N THR A 26 -1.85 4.69 2.08
CA THR A 26 -1.92 6.03 1.47
C THR A 26 -3.01 6.91 2.07
N VAL A 27 -3.97 6.31 2.77
CA VAL A 27 -4.91 6.99 3.66
C VAL A 27 -4.86 6.26 5.00
N PRO A 28 -4.22 6.84 6.03
CA PRO A 28 -4.01 6.17 7.33
C PRO A 28 -5.24 6.22 8.24
N THR A 29 -6.41 6.56 7.72
CA THR A 29 -7.68 6.66 8.45
C THR A 29 -8.71 5.67 7.91
N HIS A 30 -9.80 5.47 8.66
CA HIS A 30 -10.95 4.65 8.23
C HIS A 30 -12.06 5.52 7.63
N PRO A 31 -12.12 5.68 6.29
CA PRO A 31 -13.15 6.47 5.63
C PRO A 31 -14.49 5.72 5.66
N HIS A 32 -15.48 6.32 6.33
CA HIS A 32 -16.82 5.77 6.47
C HIS A 32 -17.88 6.77 5.99
N ARG A 33 -19.11 6.29 5.73
CA ARG A 33 -20.26 7.14 5.41
C ARG A 33 -20.75 7.84 6.67
N PRO A 34 -21.18 9.12 6.59
CA PRO A 34 -21.78 9.81 7.73
C PRO A 34 -22.95 9.00 8.32
N GLY A 35 -22.97 8.84 9.64
CA GLY A 35 -23.99 8.05 10.34
C GLY A 35 -23.77 6.54 10.36
N ASP A 36 -22.81 6.01 9.61
CA ASP A 36 -22.48 4.57 9.59
C ASP A 36 -20.97 4.35 9.70
N ARG A 37 -20.48 4.22 10.93
CA ARG A 37 -19.05 4.04 11.26
C ARG A 37 -18.47 2.70 10.78
N LEU A 38 -19.33 1.71 10.52
CA LEU A 38 -18.90 0.37 10.09
C LEU A 38 -18.78 0.27 8.57
N SER A 39 -19.41 1.18 7.82
CA SER A 39 -19.19 1.25 6.38
C SER A 39 -17.74 1.59 6.02
N ASN A 40 -17.32 1.12 4.85
CA ASN A 40 -16.05 1.49 4.23
C ASN A 40 -16.35 2.15 2.88
N ARG A 41 -16.03 3.44 2.74
CA ARG A 41 -16.15 4.17 1.48
C ARG A 41 -14.78 4.37 0.87
N GLY A 42 -14.74 4.59 -0.45
CA GLY A 42 -13.51 5.04 -1.09
C GLY A 42 -13.01 6.35 -0.46
N PRO A 43 -11.69 6.53 -0.31
CA PRO A 43 -11.16 7.80 0.17
C PRO A 43 -11.45 8.92 -0.83
N SER A 44 -11.62 10.13 -0.32
CA SER A 44 -11.73 11.35 -1.11
C SER A 44 -10.36 11.78 -1.65
N ALA A 45 -10.36 12.74 -2.57
CA ALA A 45 -9.11 13.32 -3.08
C ALA A 45 -8.33 14.06 -1.97
N VAL A 46 -9.04 14.71 -1.04
CA VAL A 46 -8.43 15.42 0.10
C VAL A 46 -7.78 14.43 1.04
N GLU A 47 -8.48 13.36 1.44
CA GLU A 47 -7.92 12.33 2.32
C GLU A 47 -6.68 11.67 1.74
N ARG A 48 -6.67 11.37 0.43
CA ARG A 48 -5.46 10.87 -0.25
C ARG A 48 -4.30 11.86 -0.20
N ARG A 49 -4.58 13.13 -0.41
CA ARG A 49 -3.54 14.18 -0.44
C ARG A 49 -2.97 14.44 0.96
N CYS A 50 -3.80 14.42 1.99
CA CYS A 50 -3.33 14.50 3.38
C CYS A 50 -2.57 13.24 3.78
N GLY A 51 -3.07 12.07 3.38
CA GLY A 51 -2.45 10.78 3.72
C GLY A 51 -1.07 10.58 3.08
N VAL A 52 -0.90 10.99 1.82
CA VAL A 52 0.41 10.86 1.14
C VAL A 52 1.50 11.70 1.78
N THR A 53 1.18 12.87 2.37
CA THR A 53 2.17 13.67 3.09
C THR A 53 2.87 12.87 4.20
N TYR A 54 2.12 12.01 4.91
CA TYR A 54 2.72 11.14 5.92
C TYR A 54 3.56 10.02 5.29
N ALA A 55 3.09 9.43 4.19
CA ALA A 55 3.84 8.41 3.47
C ALA A 55 5.19 8.94 2.96
N CYS A 56 5.21 10.14 2.36
CA CYS A 56 6.44 10.79 1.92
C CYS A 56 7.42 11.03 3.07
N ARG A 57 6.94 11.53 4.21
CA ARG A 57 7.78 11.74 5.40
C ARG A 57 8.37 10.44 5.95
N ILE A 58 7.60 9.35 5.94
CA ILE A 58 8.10 8.04 6.35
C ILE A 58 9.18 7.56 5.38
N ILE A 59 8.98 7.71 4.07
CA ILE A 59 9.96 7.35 3.06
C ILE A 59 11.24 8.17 3.23
N GLU A 60 11.14 9.47 3.48
CA GLU A 60 12.30 10.33 3.75
C GLU A 60 13.04 9.95 5.03
N ALA A 61 12.32 9.57 6.09
CA ALA A 61 12.92 9.24 7.38
C ALA A 61 13.55 7.83 7.41
N VAL A 62 12.94 6.87 6.72
CA VAL A 62 13.40 5.48 6.67
C VAL A 62 14.44 5.28 5.58
N ASP A 63 14.38 6.08 4.52
CA ASP A 63 15.14 5.94 3.28
C ASP A 63 15.23 4.48 2.78
N PRO A 64 14.07 3.85 2.48
CA PRO A 64 14.06 2.44 2.08
C PRO A 64 14.77 2.27 0.74
N GLN A 65 15.36 1.08 0.50
CA GLN A 65 15.94 0.76 -0.81
C GLN A 65 14.86 0.78 -1.89
N GLU A 66 13.70 0.18 -1.58
CA GLU A 66 12.59 0.01 -2.51
C GLU A 66 11.34 0.74 -2.04
N VAL A 67 10.64 1.41 -2.96
CA VAL A 67 9.31 1.97 -2.70
C VAL A 67 8.28 1.25 -3.54
N VAL A 68 7.40 0.48 -2.89
CA VAL A 68 6.41 -0.36 -3.56
C VAL A 68 4.99 0.20 -3.35
N ALA A 69 4.35 0.57 -4.45
CA ALA A 69 2.97 1.01 -4.51
C ALA A 69 2.01 -0.16 -4.75
N ILE A 70 1.21 -0.51 -3.73
CA ILE A 70 0.18 -1.53 -3.82
C ILE A 70 -1.10 -0.92 -4.44
N GLY A 71 -1.30 -1.14 -5.74
CA GLY A 71 -2.46 -0.66 -6.49
C GLY A 71 -2.27 0.71 -7.15
N ARG A 72 -3.13 0.99 -8.16
CA ARG A 72 -3.02 2.16 -9.05
C ARG A 72 -3.25 3.50 -8.33
N VAL A 73 -3.94 3.50 -7.20
CA VAL A 73 -4.13 4.72 -6.41
C VAL A 73 -2.81 5.09 -5.75
N ALA A 74 -2.15 4.15 -5.07
CA ALA A 74 -0.86 4.39 -4.45
C ALA A 74 0.21 4.76 -5.48
N GLU A 75 0.26 4.06 -6.61
CA GLU A 75 1.26 4.31 -7.66
C GLU A 75 1.14 5.74 -8.19
N ARG A 76 -0.05 6.14 -8.62
CA ARG A 76 -0.26 7.49 -9.18
C ARG A 76 0.00 8.59 -8.17
N THR A 77 -0.31 8.34 -6.90
CA THR A 77 -0.07 9.31 -5.83
C THR A 77 1.41 9.43 -5.53
N LEU A 78 2.12 8.32 -5.28
CA LEU A 78 3.55 8.36 -4.95
C LEU A 78 4.42 8.84 -6.12
N LYS A 79 4.15 8.42 -7.37
CA LYS A 79 4.90 8.90 -8.55
C LYS A 79 4.77 10.40 -8.81
N ARG A 80 3.74 11.06 -8.27
CA ARG A 80 3.58 12.52 -8.37
C ARG A 80 4.40 13.27 -7.33
N GLU A 81 4.56 12.69 -6.15
CA GLU A 81 5.18 13.35 -5.01
C GLU A 81 6.67 13.02 -4.88
N LEU A 82 7.12 11.88 -5.42
CA LEU A 82 8.49 11.39 -5.26
C LEU A 82 9.27 11.50 -6.57
N SER A 83 10.52 11.95 -6.47
CA SER A 83 11.48 12.00 -7.59
C SER A 83 12.32 10.72 -7.74
N ARG A 84 11.89 9.60 -7.12
CA ARG A 84 12.56 8.30 -7.16
C ARG A 84 11.67 7.22 -7.79
N GLU A 85 12.27 6.09 -8.11
CA GLU A 85 11.52 4.95 -8.63
C GLU A 85 10.46 4.46 -7.63
N VAL A 86 9.28 4.13 -8.16
CA VAL A 86 8.16 3.55 -7.41
C VAL A 86 7.65 2.34 -8.17
N HIS A 87 7.87 1.16 -7.60
CA HIS A 87 7.43 -0.12 -8.16
C HIS A 87 5.94 -0.30 -7.96
N TYR A 88 5.22 -0.67 -9.01
CA TYR A 88 3.80 -0.98 -8.90
C TYR A 88 3.61 -2.49 -8.73
N VAL A 89 2.79 -2.87 -7.74
CA VAL A 89 2.24 -4.22 -7.64
C VAL A 89 0.72 -4.17 -7.65
N ARG A 90 0.08 -5.20 -8.21
CA ARG A 90 -1.38 -5.30 -8.23
C ARG A 90 -1.90 -5.36 -6.80
N HIS A 91 -2.97 -4.61 -6.49
CA HIS A 91 -3.62 -4.71 -5.19
C HIS A 91 -4.26 -6.11 -5.00
N PRO A 92 -4.09 -6.78 -3.84
CA PRO A 92 -4.50 -8.16 -3.64
C PRO A 92 -6.03 -8.38 -3.63
N ALA A 93 -6.81 -7.34 -3.35
CA ALA A 93 -8.28 -7.37 -3.46
C ALA A 93 -8.77 -7.64 -4.90
N ASN A 94 -10.07 -7.99 -5.03
CA ASN A 94 -10.78 -8.15 -6.30
C ASN A 94 -10.06 -9.09 -7.29
N GLY A 95 -9.69 -10.29 -6.81
CA GLY A 95 -8.98 -11.30 -7.60
C GLY A 95 -7.53 -10.95 -7.94
N GLY A 96 -6.95 -9.94 -7.29
CA GLY A 96 -5.58 -9.49 -7.56
C GLY A 96 -4.48 -10.25 -6.83
N ALA A 97 -4.83 -11.25 -6.00
CA ALA A 97 -3.91 -11.91 -5.08
C ALA A 97 -2.69 -12.54 -5.76
N ASP A 98 -2.86 -13.25 -6.87
CA ASP A 98 -1.75 -13.98 -7.49
C ASP A 98 -0.77 -13.01 -8.17
N LYS A 99 -1.29 -11.99 -8.85
CA LYS A 99 -0.47 -10.92 -9.45
C LYS A 99 0.24 -10.07 -8.40
N PHE A 100 -0.38 -9.88 -7.23
CA PHE A 100 0.29 -9.24 -6.08
C PHE A 100 1.49 -10.08 -5.64
N ARG A 101 1.29 -11.39 -5.42
CA ARG A 101 2.35 -12.29 -4.96
C ARG A 101 3.50 -12.37 -5.96
N GLU A 102 3.20 -12.51 -7.24
CA GLU A 102 4.20 -12.53 -8.31
C GLU A 102 5.06 -11.26 -8.29
N GLY A 103 4.42 -10.08 -8.30
CA GLY A 103 5.15 -8.81 -8.30
C GLY A 103 6.00 -8.60 -7.04
N MET A 104 5.49 -8.98 -5.86
CA MET A 104 6.25 -8.88 -4.62
C MET A 104 7.43 -9.86 -4.56
N ARG A 105 7.31 -11.07 -5.12
CA ARG A 105 8.43 -12.02 -5.20
C ARG A 105 9.54 -11.53 -6.12
N THR A 106 9.21 -10.81 -7.20
CA THR A 106 10.21 -10.19 -8.06
C THR A 106 11.00 -9.08 -7.34
N ILE A 107 10.41 -8.42 -6.34
CA ILE A 107 11.03 -7.31 -5.62
C ILE A 107 11.80 -7.79 -4.38
N LEU A 108 11.26 -8.77 -3.64
CA LEU A 108 11.78 -9.20 -2.34
C LEU A 108 12.55 -10.54 -2.38
N GLY A 109 12.38 -11.33 -3.43
CA GLY A 109 13.08 -12.61 -3.64
C GLY A 109 14.41 -12.40 -4.35
#